data_AF-A0AAW9BQH2-F1
#
_entry.id   AF-A0AAW9BQH2-F1
#
_cell.length_a   1.000
_cell.length_b   1.000
_cell.length_c   1.000
_cell.angle_alpha   90.00
_cell.angle_beta   90.00
_cell.angle_gamma   90.00
#
_symmetry.space_group_name_H-M   'P 1'
#
loop_
_entity.id
_entity.type
_entity.pdbx_description
1 polymer ?
#
loop_
_entity_poly.entity_id
_entity_poly.type
_entity_poly.pdbx_seq_one_letter_code
_entity_poly.pdbx_strand_id
1 'polypeptide(L)'
;GFGYDDAQLDYYPTKADLDKVSTDKPVLIIHTSGHLSVANSKALELAGITSESEDPKGGIIRRMENSQEPNGVLEENAHFAMLFNLNKLIDSELQDRMLEASQGLYAKYGYTTAQEGRATSEGYEAMKRASKNDKLMIDLVAYADMVSSSDFMDSEYNTPEYTNHFRIGGVKLNFDGSPQG
;
A
#
# COMPACT_ATOMS: atom_id res chain seq x y z
N GLY A 1 -0.69 -4.71 -10.34
CA GLY A 1 -0.38 -6.15 -10.23
C GLY A 1 0.79 -6.34 -9.29
N PHE A 2 0.98 -7.53 -8.74
CA PHE A 2 2.07 -7.85 -7.81
C PHE A 2 2.65 -9.22 -8.15
N GLY A 3 3.96 -9.39 -7.97
CA GLY A 3 4.63 -10.70 -8.03
C GLY A 3 5.32 -11.03 -9.34
N TYR A 4 5.61 -10.04 -10.21
CA TYR A 4 6.49 -10.31 -11.35
C TYR A 4 7.94 -10.46 -10.86
N ASP A 5 8.73 -11.25 -11.56
CA ASP A 5 10.14 -11.50 -11.28
C ASP A 5 10.91 -11.37 -12.59
N ASP A 6 11.84 -10.43 -12.68
CA ASP A 6 12.59 -10.19 -13.91
C ASP A 6 13.51 -11.35 -14.27
N ALA A 7 13.94 -12.18 -13.31
CA ALA A 7 14.70 -13.40 -13.59
C ALA A 7 13.88 -14.47 -14.33
N GLN A 8 12.54 -14.33 -14.34
CA GLN A 8 11.61 -15.22 -15.05
C GLN A 8 11.14 -14.62 -16.39
N LEU A 9 11.66 -13.46 -16.78
CA LEU A 9 11.30 -12.76 -18.00
C LEU A 9 12.48 -12.69 -18.97
N ASP A 10 12.19 -12.68 -20.27
CA ASP A 10 13.23 -12.55 -21.31
C ASP A 10 13.91 -11.18 -21.27
N TYR A 11 13.22 -10.16 -20.75
CA TYR A 11 13.72 -8.81 -20.61
C TYR A 11 13.00 -8.06 -19.48
N TYR A 12 13.65 -7.01 -18.97
CA TYR A 12 13.09 -6.18 -17.91
C TYR A 12 11.96 -5.28 -18.45
N PRO A 13 10.73 -5.34 -17.91
CA PRO A 13 9.61 -4.55 -18.42
C PRO A 13 9.80 -3.05 -18.21
N THR A 14 9.26 -2.25 -19.13
CA THR A 14 9.31 -0.78 -19.07
C THR A 14 7.92 -0.18 -19.21
N LYS A 15 7.80 1.15 -19.02
CA LYS A 15 6.54 1.87 -19.29
C LYS A 15 6.01 1.60 -20.68
N ALA A 16 6.88 1.40 -21.68
CA ALA A 16 6.48 1.11 -23.05
C ALA A 16 5.76 -0.24 -23.18
N ASP A 17 6.06 -1.22 -22.32
CA ASP A 17 5.33 -2.48 -22.28
C ASP A 17 3.97 -2.33 -21.63
N LEU A 18 3.90 -1.56 -20.55
CA LEU A 18 2.64 -1.33 -19.83
C LEU A 18 1.72 -0.38 -20.59
N ASP A 19 2.25 0.55 -21.38
CA ASP A 19 1.48 1.43 -22.27
C ASP A 19 0.77 0.64 -23.38
N LYS A 20 1.26 -0.56 -23.75
CA LYS A 20 0.54 -1.48 -24.65
C LYS A 20 -0.75 -2.01 -24.02
N VAL A 21 -0.82 -2.07 -22.68
CA VAL A 21 -2.02 -2.50 -21.94
C VAL A 21 -3.03 -1.36 -21.85
N SER A 22 -2.56 -0.17 -21.51
CA SER A 22 -3.39 1.03 -21.42
C SER A 22 -2.54 2.30 -21.32
N THR A 23 -2.98 3.35 -22.01
CA THR A 23 -2.45 4.72 -21.88
C THR A 23 -3.43 5.67 -21.18
N ASP A 24 -4.68 5.24 -21.00
CA ASP A 24 -5.76 6.00 -20.37
C ASP A 24 -5.90 5.72 -18.87
N LYS A 25 -5.45 4.55 -18.40
CA LYS A 25 -5.50 4.12 -17.00
C LYS A 25 -4.09 3.97 -16.43
N PRO A 26 -3.87 4.32 -15.15
CA PRO A 26 -2.61 4.03 -14.50
C PRO A 26 -2.42 2.52 -14.36
N VAL A 27 -1.27 2.02 -14.80
CA VAL A 27 -0.86 0.63 -14.64
C VAL A 27 0.45 0.59 -13.86
N LEU A 28 0.45 -0.18 -12.79
CA LEU A 28 1.61 -0.44 -11.94
C LEU A 28 1.74 -1.95 -11.73
N ILE A 29 2.92 -2.51 -11.96
CA ILE A 29 3.28 -3.86 -11.56
C ILE A 29 4.39 -3.81 -10.52
N ILE A 30 4.22 -4.55 -9.43
CA ILE A 30 5.16 -4.58 -8.30
C ILE A 30 5.93 -5.90 -8.37
N HIS A 31 7.25 -5.80 -8.23
CA HIS A 31 8.17 -6.92 -8.26
C HIS A 31 7.95 -7.85 -7.07
N THR A 32 8.29 -9.13 -7.19
CA THR A 32 8.09 -10.13 -6.13
C THR A 32 8.83 -9.79 -4.83
N SER A 33 9.89 -8.99 -4.89
CA SER A 33 10.56 -8.48 -3.69
C SER A 33 9.70 -7.48 -2.92
N GLY A 34 8.77 -6.79 -3.57
CA GLY A 34 8.05 -5.65 -3.00
C GLY A 34 8.84 -4.35 -2.95
N HIS A 35 10.06 -4.32 -3.51
CA HIS A 35 10.97 -3.15 -3.48
C HIS A 35 11.14 -2.46 -4.83
N LEU A 36 10.56 -3.02 -5.91
CA LEU A 36 10.63 -2.44 -7.24
C LEU A 36 9.25 -2.43 -7.89
N SER A 37 9.04 -1.49 -8.80
CA SER A 37 7.84 -1.48 -9.65
C SER A 37 8.12 -0.94 -11.03
N VAL A 38 7.27 -1.35 -11.98
CA VAL A 38 7.19 -0.70 -13.29
C VAL A 38 5.83 0.00 -13.41
N ALA A 39 5.87 1.28 -13.76
CA ALA A 39 4.71 2.14 -13.97
C ALA A 39 4.60 2.52 -15.44
N ASN A 40 3.37 2.58 -15.96
CA ASN A 40 3.10 3.11 -17.31
C ASN A 40 3.18 4.65 -17.34
N SER A 41 3.09 5.23 -18.53
CA SER A 41 3.16 6.68 -18.70
C SER A 41 2.09 7.41 -17.90
N LYS A 42 0.86 6.86 -17.83
CA LYS A 42 -0.24 7.49 -17.08
C LYS A 42 0.00 7.48 -15.55
N ALA A 43 0.55 6.40 -15.01
CA ALA A 43 0.89 6.30 -13.60
C ALA A 43 2.03 7.26 -13.23
N LEU A 44 3.06 7.39 -14.07
CA LEU A 44 4.14 8.37 -13.87
C LEU A 44 3.61 9.81 -13.87
N GLU A 45 2.71 10.15 -14.80
CA GLU A 45 2.05 11.46 -14.87
C GLU A 45 1.29 11.78 -13.57
N LEU A 46 0.45 10.85 -13.11
CA LEU A 46 -0.32 11.03 -11.86
C LEU A 46 0.59 11.11 -10.63
N ALA A 47 1.74 10.45 -10.68
CA ALA A 47 2.74 10.52 -9.63
C ALA A 47 3.62 11.78 -9.69
N GLY A 48 3.52 12.59 -10.75
CA GLY A 48 4.36 13.76 -10.96
C GLY A 48 5.82 13.44 -11.26
N ILE A 49 6.12 12.23 -11.74
CA ILE A 49 7.48 11.80 -12.10
C ILE A 49 7.78 12.17 -13.54
N THR A 50 8.82 12.98 -13.75
CA THR A 50 9.20 13.55 -15.05
C THR A 50 10.70 13.42 -15.31
N SER A 51 11.18 13.97 -16.43
CA SER A 51 12.62 14.09 -16.72
C SER A 51 13.38 14.91 -15.69
N GLU A 52 12.69 15.83 -15.01
CA GLU A 52 13.28 16.72 -14.01
C GLU A 52 13.27 16.13 -12.60
N SER A 53 12.62 14.99 -12.40
CA SER A 53 12.61 14.32 -11.10
C SER A 53 14.01 13.78 -10.79
N GLU A 54 14.56 14.16 -9.64
CA GLU A 54 15.80 13.58 -9.13
C GLU A 54 15.53 12.21 -8.47
N ASP A 55 16.57 11.39 -8.38
CA ASP A 55 16.51 10.15 -7.63
C ASP A 55 16.36 10.46 -6.12
N PRO A 56 15.36 9.90 -5.43
CA PRO A 56 15.24 10.09 -3.99
C PRO A 56 16.40 9.39 -3.29
N LYS A 57 16.82 9.89 -2.11
CA LYS A 57 17.85 9.23 -1.31
C LYS A 57 17.48 7.76 -1.07
N GLY A 58 18.34 6.84 -1.49
CA GLY A 58 18.10 5.39 -1.34
C GLY A 58 17.04 4.83 -2.29
N GLY A 59 16.80 5.47 -3.44
CA GLY A 59 15.96 4.95 -4.51
C GLY A 59 16.45 5.42 -5.87
N ILE A 60 16.02 4.74 -6.92
CA ILE A 60 16.44 5.03 -8.30
C ILE A 60 15.21 5.10 -9.20
N ILE A 61 15.14 6.13 -10.04
CA ILE A 61 14.21 6.23 -11.15
C ILE A 61 15.00 5.87 -12.41
N ARG A 62 14.83 4.66 -12.95
CA ARG A 62 15.58 4.25 -14.14
C ARG A 62 15.14 5.07 -15.36
N ARG A 63 16.10 5.39 -16.21
CA ARG A 63 15.91 6.24 -17.39
C ARG A 63 16.03 5.46 -18.69
N MET A 64 15.45 6.01 -19.75
CA MET A 64 15.69 5.55 -21.11
C MET A 64 17.17 5.77 -21.48
N GLU A 65 17.72 4.90 -22.32
CA GLU A 65 19.12 5.01 -22.73
C GLU A 65 19.41 6.38 -23.35
N ASN A 66 20.52 7.01 -22.93
CA ASN A 66 20.94 8.35 -23.38
C ASN A 66 19.89 9.47 -23.16
N SER A 67 19.02 9.33 -22.15
CA SER A 67 17.96 10.29 -21.84
C SER A 67 17.77 10.47 -20.32
N GLN A 68 17.12 11.57 -19.92
CA GLN A 68 16.62 11.79 -18.55
C GLN A 68 15.15 11.34 -18.40
N GLU A 69 14.52 10.87 -19.47
CA GLU A 69 13.14 10.39 -19.44
C GLU A 69 13.03 9.11 -18.59
N PRO A 70 12.15 9.06 -17.57
CA PRO A 70 11.87 7.83 -16.83
C PRO A 70 11.40 6.72 -17.77
N ASN A 71 11.99 5.53 -17.63
CA ASN A 71 11.57 4.33 -18.38
C ASN A 71 10.44 3.56 -17.69
N GLY A 72 9.96 4.04 -16.53
CA GLY A 72 8.89 3.41 -15.75
C GLY A 72 9.36 2.55 -14.58
N VAL A 73 10.61 2.13 -14.54
CA VAL A 73 11.13 1.31 -13.43
C VAL A 73 11.56 2.20 -12.27
N LEU A 74 11.06 1.88 -11.08
CA LEU A 74 11.31 2.58 -9.83
C LEU A 74 11.83 1.59 -8.79
N GLU A 75 12.94 1.92 -8.14
CA GLU A 75 13.61 1.10 -7.14
C GLU A 75 13.55 1.74 -5.75
N GLU A 76 13.36 0.89 -4.73
CA GLU A 76 13.44 1.23 -3.31
C GLU A 76 12.60 2.47 -2.97
N ASN A 77 13.22 3.56 -2.49
CA ASN A 77 12.48 4.75 -2.09
C ASN A 77 11.74 5.44 -3.24
N ALA A 78 12.15 5.24 -4.50
CA ALA A 78 11.38 5.74 -5.65
C ALA A 78 10.08 4.93 -5.83
N HIS A 79 10.13 3.63 -5.61
CA HIS A 79 8.95 2.75 -5.60
C HIS A 79 7.99 3.15 -4.46
N PHE A 80 8.49 3.29 -3.24
CA PHE A 80 7.64 3.67 -2.10
C PHE A 80 7.05 5.08 -2.25
N ALA A 81 7.82 6.05 -2.77
CA ALA A 81 7.30 7.38 -3.05
C ALA A 81 6.13 7.35 -4.05
N MET A 82 6.23 6.52 -5.10
CA MET A 82 5.13 6.27 -6.04
C MET A 82 3.92 5.67 -5.32
N LEU A 83 4.09 4.61 -4.52
CA LEU A 83 2.99 4.00 -3.78
C LEU A 83 2.31 4.98 -2.83
N PHE A 84 3.06 5.76 -2.06
CA PHE A 84 2.51 6.77 -1.16
C PHE A 84 1.76 7.86 -1.90
N ASN A 85 2.20 8.23 -3.10
CA ASN A 85 1.48 9.22 -3.89
C ASN A 85 0.16 8.65 -4.44
N LEU A 86 0.18 7.41 -4.95
CA LEU A 86 -1.02 6.74 -5.43
C LEU A 86 -2.01 6.40 -4.31
N ASN A 87 -1.55 6.19 -3.08
CA ASN A 87 -2.44 5.99 -1.93
C ASN A 87 -3.38 7.17 -1.69
N LYS A 88 -3.05 8.38 -2.16
CA LYS A 88 -3.94 9.56 -2.09
C LYS A 88 -5.18 9.42 -2.97
N LEU A 89 -5.18 8.49 -3.93
CA LEU A 89 -6.33 8.18 -4.78
C LEU A 89 -7.29 7.20 -4.10
N ILE A 90 -6.94 6.65 -2.94
CA ILE A 90 -7.79 5.72 -2.20
C ILE A 90 -8.74 6.54 -1.32
N ASP A 91 -9.98 6.66 -1.76
CA ASP A 91 -11.05 7.26 -0.97
C ASP A 91 -11.61 6.29 0.09
N SER A 92 -12.49 6.81 0.95
CA SER A 92 -13.10 6.02 2.03
C SER A 92 -13.94 4.84 1.51
N GLU A 93 -14.58 4.99 0.35
CA GLU A 93 -15.39 3.91 -0.23
C GLU A 93 -14.50 2.74 -0.68
N LEU A 94 -13.37 3.05 -1.32
CA LEU A 94 -12.40 2.04 -1.70
C LEU A 94 -11.76 1.39 -0.47
N GLN A 95 -11.45 2.15 0.58
CA GLN A 95 -10.96 1.60 1.85
C GLN A 95 -11.96 0.60 2.47
N ASP A 96 -13.24 0.97 2.51
CA ASP A 96 -14.28 0.13 3.09
C ASP A 96 -14.42 -1.17 2.29
N ARG A 97 -14.39 -1.09 0.95
CA ARG A 97 -14.40 -2.27 0.07
C ARG A 97 -13.15 -3.14 0.22
N MET A 98 -11.98 -2.54 0.41
CA MET A 98 -10.73 -3.27 0.68
C MET A 98 -10.80 -4.01 2.02
N LEU A 99 -11.34 -3.37 3.06
CA LEU A 99 -11.55 -3.98 4.36
C LEU A 99 -12.53 -5.16 4.27
N GLU A 100 -13.70 -4.98 3.64
CA GLU A 100 -14.70 -6.04 3.39
C GLU A 100 -14.11 -7.23 2.64
N ALA A 101 -13.34 -6.99 1.56
CA ALA A 101 -12.69 -8.06 0.82
C ALA A 101 -11.63 -8.80 1.66
N SER A 102 -10.84 -8.05 2.45
CA SER A 102 -9.77 -8.60 3.27
C SER A 102 -10.32 -9.50 4.39
N GLN A 103 -11.29 -9.01 5.16
CA GLN A 103 -11.93 -9.82 6.21
C GLN A 103 -12.67 -11.03 5.63
N GLY A 104 -13.30 -10.89 4.46
CA GLY A 104 -13.98 -12.00 3.78
C GLY A 104 -13.01 -13.13 3.40
N LEU A 105 -11.78 -12.79 3.01
CA LEU A 105 -10.73 -13.77 2.75
C LEU A 105 -10.32 -14.51 4.03
N TYR A 106 -10.13 -13.79 5.14
CA TYR A 106 -9.81 -14.38 6.45
C TYR A 106 -10.92 -15.32 6.92
N ALA A 107 -12.18 -14.83 6.89
CA ALA A 107 -13.35 -15.60 7.28
C ALA A 107 -13.53 -16.87 6.44
N LYS A 108 -13.23 -16.82 5.13
CA LYS A 108 -13.28 -17.99 4.23
C LYS A 108 -12.36 -19.13 4.68
N TYR A 109 -11.25 -18.81 5.35
CA TYR A 109 -10.32 -19.80 5.90
C TYR A 109 -10.56 -20.11 7.38
N GLY A 110 -11.65 -19.60 7.97
CA GLY A 110 -12.03 -19.86 9.35
C GLY A 110 -11.29 -19.01 10.39
N TYR A 111 -10.54 -17.98 9.96
CA TYR A 111 -10.00 -17.01 10.89
C TYR A 111 -11.12 -16.11 11.40
N THR A 112 -11.32 -16.10 12.71
CA THR A 112 -12.38 -15.32 13.38
C THR A 112 -11.86 -14.05 14.03
N THR A 113 -10.54 -13.86 14.06
CA THR A 113 -9.89 -12.67 14.62
C THR A 113 -8.66 -12.34 13.78
N ALA A 114 -8.41 -11.05 13.54
CA ALA A 114 -7.21 -10.56 12.90
C ALA A 114 -6.63 -9.35 13.65
N GLN A 115 -5.32 -9.16 13.52
CA GLN A 115 -4.59 -8.02 14.06
C GLN A 115 -4.11 -7.13 12.92
N GLU A 116 -4.52 -5.87 12.91
CA GLU A 116 -3.88 -4.83 12.11
C GLU A 116 -2.64 -4.36 12.88
N GLY A 117 -1.47 -4.82 12.42
CA GLY A 117 -0.21 -4.70 13.14
C GLY A 117 0.48 -3.35 13.03
N ARG A 118 0.03 -2.44 12.15
CA ARG A 118 0.53 -1.07 12.01
C ARG A 118 -0.58 -0.20 11.39
N ALA A 119 -1.65 0.00 12.13
CA ALA A 119 -2.80 0.79 11.68
C ALA A 119 -2.40 2.25 11.46
N THR A 120 -2.71 2.75 10.26
CA THR A 120 -2.73 4.19 9.97
C THR A 120 -4.05 4.81 10.43
N SER A 121 -4.10 6.14 10.47
CA SER A 121 -5.33 6.88 10.80
C SER A 121 -6.48 6.55 9.82
N GLU A 122 -6.17 6.39 8.53
CA GLU A 122 -7.14 6.01 7.51
C GLU A 122 -7.67 4.58 7.72
N GLY A 123 -6.78 3.63 8.02
CA GLY A 123 -7.15 2.25 8.34
C GLY A 123 -8.02 2.18 9.59
N TYR A 124 -7.68 2.95 10.62
CA TYR A 124 -8.51 3.10 11.82
C TYR A 124 -9.91 3.63 11.48
N GLU A 125 -10.02 4.71 10.69
CA GLU A 125 -11.32 5.26 10.32
C GLU A 125 -12.15 4.29 9.48
N ALA A 126 -11.53 3.46 8.61
CA ALA A 126 -12.22 2.39 7.88
C ALA A 126 -12.76 1.31 8.82
N MET A 127 -11.94 0.81 9.76
CA MET A 127 -12.38 -0.18 10.75
C MET A 127 -13.48 0.36 11.68
N LYS A 128 -13.37 1.62 12.10
CA LYS A 128 -14.39 2.33 12.88
C LYS A 128 -15.70 2.50 12.12
N ARG A 129 -15.67 2.90 10.84
CA ARG A 129 -16.87 2.96 9.99
C ARG A 129 -17.51 1.59 9.86
N ALA A 130 -16.73 0.54 9.61
CA ALA A 130 -17.23 -0.81 9.48
C ALA A 130 -17.88 -1.32 10.78
N SER A 131 -17.25 -1.06 11.93
CA SER A 131 -17.82 -1.36 13.25
C SER A 131 -19.12 -0.59 13.51
N LYS A 132 -19.21 0.70 13.17
CA LYS A 132 -20.45 1.47 13.33
C LYS A 132 -21.61 1.00 12.43
N ASN A 133 -21.29 0.34 11.32
CA ASN A 133 -22.27 -0.06 10.29
C ASN A 133 -22.53 -1.57 10.24
N ASP A 134 -22.14 -2.34 11.27
CA ASP A 134 -22.31 -3.80 11.32
C ASP A 134 -21.70 -4.53 10.11
N LYS A 135 -20.54 -4.06 9.64
CA LYS A 135 -19.83 -4.60 8.46
C LYS A 135 -18.65 -5.52 8.79
N LEU A 136 -18.38 -5.74 10.08
CA LEU A 136 -17.30 -6.64 10.51
C LEU A 136 -17.82 -8.07 10.68
N MET A 137 -17.15 -9.01 10.02
CA MET A 137 -17.41 -10.45 10.01
C MET A 137 -16.52 -11.19 11.02
N ILE A 138 -15.38 -10.59 11.37
CA ILE A 138 -14.35 -11.12 12.27
C ILE A 138 -13.97 -10.04 13.26
N ASP A 139 -13.44 -10.46 14.42
CA ASP A 139 -12.88 -9.52 15.39
C ASP A 139 -11.59 -8.88 14.86
N LEU A 140 -11.49 -7.56 14.94
CA LEU A 140 -10.33 -6.78 14.53
C LEU A 140 -9.71 -6.08 15.74
N VAL A 141 -8.41 -6.29 15.90
CA VAL A 141 -7.59 -5.57 16.89
C VAL A 141 -6.57 -4.71 16.17
N ALA A 142 -6.67 -3.39 16.32
CA ALA A 142 -5.72 -2.46 15.71
C ALA A 142 -4.58 -2.10 16.67
N TYR A 143 -3.37 -2.01 16.12
CA TYR A 143 -2.20 -1.45 16.80
C TYR A 143 -1.78 -0.16 16.08
N ALA A 144 -1.95 0.97 16.74
CA ALA A 144 -1.63 2.28 16.17
C ALA A 144 -0.16 2.40 15.83
N ASP A 145 0.19 2.92 14.65
CA ASP A 145 1.57 3.34 14.44
C ASP A 145 1.94 4.44 15.43
N MET A 146 2.93 4.17 16.28
CA MET A 146 3.31 5.10 17.35
C MET A 146 3.78 6.47 16.82
N VAL A 147 4.36 6.49 15.61
CA VAL A 147 4.96 7.71 15.06
C VAL A 147 3.92 8.55 14.31
N SER A 148 3.08 7.93 13.48
CA SER A 148 2.19 8.68 12.59
C SER A 148 0.72 8.68 13.00
N SER A 149 0.30 7.82 13.92
CA SER A 149 -1.13 7.53 14.09
C SER A 149 -1.53 7.23 15.54
N SER A 150 -0.73 7.66 16.52
CA SER A 150 -1.04 7.43 17.95
C SER A 150 -2.30 8.14 18.42
N ASP A 151 -2.78 9.16 17.71
CA ASP A 151 -3.89 10.02 18.14
C ASP A 151 -5.20 9.24 18.37
N PHE A 152 -5.44 8.16 17.61
CA PHE A 152 -6.66 7.38 17.79
C PHE A 152 -6.64 6.49 19.05
N MET A 153 -5.52 6.41 19.76
CA MET A 153 -5.45 5.76 21.08
C MET A 153 -6.36 6.43 22.11
N ASP A 154 -6.71 7.70 21.93
CA ASP A 154 -7.63 8.42 22.81
C ASP A 154 -9.12 8.17 22.47
N SER A 155 -9.40 7.29 21.52
CA SER A 155 -10.77 7.00 21.09
C SER A 155 -11.51 6.03 22.02
N GLU A 156 -12.84 5.98 21.84
CA GLU A 156 -13.73 5.03 22.54
C GLU A 156 -13.40 3.55 22.28
N TYR A 157 -12.60 3.24 21.25
CA TYR A 157 -12.21 1.88 20.90
C TYR A 157 -10.97 1.37 21.67
N ASN A 158 -10.26 2.24 22.40
CA ASN A 158 -9.14 1.82 23.25
C ASN A 158 -9.63 1.24 24.58
N THR A 159 -10.20 0.06 24.48
CA THR A 159 -10.82 -0.69 25.58
C THR A 159 -10.47 -2.18 25.44
N PRO A 160 -10.42 -2.94 26.55
CA PRO A 160 -10.27 -4.40 26.47
C PRO A 160 -11.44 -5.10 25.75
N GLU A 161 -12.63 -4.49 25.75
CA GLU A 161 -13.84 -5.05 25.16
C GLU A 161 -14.02 -4.66 23.69
N TYR A 162 -14.54 -5.57 22.87
CA TYR A 162 -14.88 -5.24 21.50
C TYR A 162 -16.15 -4.40 21.44
N THR A 163 -16.09 -3.30 20.68
CA THR A 163 -17.28 -2.59 20.22
C THR A 163 -17.58 -3.07 18.81
N ASN A 164 -18.62 -3.88 18.68
CA ASN A 164 -19.03 -4.51 17.42
C ASN A 164 -17.84 -5.03 16.60
N HIS A 165 -17.18 -6.06 17.13
CA HIS A 165 -16.00 -6.70 16.54
C HIS A 165 -14.74 -5.82 16.43
N PHE A 166 -14.71 -4.56 16.87
CA PHE A 166 -13.51 -3.71 16.79
C PHE A 166 -13.02 -3.22 18.14
N ARG A 167 -11.70 -3.24 18.33
CA ARG A 167 -11.00 -2.55 19.42
C ARG A 167 -9.58 -2.15 19.04
N ILE A 168 -8.99 -1.25 19.81
CA ILE A 168 -7.57 -0.93 19.74
C ILE A 168 -6.84 -1.74 20.82
N GLY A 169 -5.82 -2.48 20.41
CA GLY A 169 -5.03 -3.36 21.28
C GLY A 169 -3.74 -2.75 21.81
N GLY A 170 -3.30 -1.62 21.24
CA GLY A 170 -2.08 -0.94 21.64
C GLY A 170 -1.44 -0.16 20.51
N VAL A 171 -0.11 -0.02 20.59
CA VAL A 171 0.70 0.69 19.60
C VAL A 171 1.76 -0.24 19.00
N LYS A 172 2.13 0.01 17.75
CA LYS A 172 3.21 -0.65 17.04
C LYS A 172 4.46 0.22 17.07
N LEU A 173 5.58 -0.39 17.47
CA LEU A 173 6.92 0.16 17.40
C LEU A 173 7.72 -0.57 16.31
N ASN A 174 8.52 0.20 15.57
CA ASN A 174 9.51 -0.30 14.62
C ASN A 174 10.91 0.10 15.13
N PHE A 175 11.78 -0.88 15.36
CA PHE A 175 13.13 -0.66 15.88
C PHE A 175 14.20 -0.86 14.80
N ASP A 176 13.95 -1.77 13.86
CA ASP A 176 14.80 -2.13 12.74
C ASP A 176 13.98 -2.35 11.46
N GLY A 177 14.68 -2.71 10.38
CA GLY A 177 14.09 -3.04 9.08
C GLY A 177 13.96 -4.54 8.86
N SER A 178 13.73 -4.92 7.60
CA SER A 178 13.73 -6.33 7.21
C SER A 178 15.16 -6.85 6.97
N PRO A 179 15.48 -8.12 7.30
CA PRO A 179 16.73 -8.76 6.89
C PRO A 179 16.74 -9.15 5.40
N GLN A 180 15.61 -9.03 4.69
CA GLN A 180 15.54 -9.27 3.26
C GLN A 180 16.04 -8.05 2.50
N GLY A 181 17.13 -8.25 1.76
CA GLY A 181 17.74 -7.34 0.80
C GLY A 181 18.58 -8.15 -0.18
#